data_AF-A0A5R9FAN2-F1
#
_entry.id   AF-A0A5R9FAN2-F1
#
_cell.length_a   1.000
_cell.length_b   1.000
_cell.length_c   1.000
_cell.angle_alpha   90.00
_cell.angle_beta   90.00
_cell.angle_gamma   90.00
#
_symmetry.space_group_name_H-M   'P 1'
#
loop_
_entity.id
_entity.type
_entity.pdbx_description
1 polymer ?
#
loop_
_entity_poly.entity_id
_entity_poly.type
_entity_poly.pdbx_seq_one_letter_code
_entity_poly.pdbx_strand_id
1 'polypeptide(L)'
;MKPSGMPYSEMKPEDMLVLTDDGKVIEGEHTPSVDTAAHLYIYKQRPEIRGIVHTHSNYATSFAALGQEIPPIVTSVSDMF
;
A
#
# COMPACT_ATOMS: atom_id res chain seq x y z
N MET A 1 -7.99 1.28 -5.73
CA MET A 1 -6.71 2.00 -5.57
C MET A 1 -7.00 3.45 -5.22
N LYS A 2 -6.22 4.08 -4.33
CA LYS A 2 -6.43 5.50 -4.01
C LYS A 2 -5.95 6.41 -5.15
N PRO A 3 -6.52 7.62 -5.29
CA PRO A 3 -5.97 8.64 -6.19
C PRO A 3 -4.59 9.14 -5.73
N SER A 4 -3.81 9.62 -6.67
CA SER A 4 -2.53 10.27 -6.42
C SER A 4 -2.73 11.70 -5.91
N GLY A 5 -1.93 12.12 -4.93
CA GLY A 5 -1.88 13.51 -4.46
C GLY A 5 -3.11 14.06 -3.72
N MET A 6 -4.22 13.32 -3.64
CA MET A 6 -5.42 13.77 -2.96
C MET A 6 -5.28 13.69 -1.43
N PRO A 7 -5.56 14.76 -0.67
CA PRO A 7 -5.62 14.71 0.79
C PRO A 7 -6.68 13.73 1.28
N TYR A 8 -6.34 12.90 2.27
CA TYR A 8 -7.29 11.92 2.83
C TYR A 8 -8.56 12.55 3.43
N SER A 9 -8.49 13.80 3.92
CA SER A 9 -9.64 14.52 4.46
C SER A 9 -10.68 14.92 3.40
N GLU A 10 -10.28 14.95 2.14
CA GLU A 10 -11.14 15.34 1.01
C GLU A 10 -11.58 14.13 0.17
N MET A 11 -10.94 12.99 0.37
CA MET A 11 -11.16 11.75 -0.37
C MET A 11 -12.49 11.09 0.03
N LYS A 12 -13.26 10.70 -0.97
CA LYS A 12 -14.53 9.99 -0.82
C LYS A 12 -14.46 8.61 -1.48
N PRO A 13 -15.42 7.70 -1.16
CA PRO A 13 -15.48 6.39 -1.81
C PRO A 13 -15.52 6.47 -3.34
N GLU A 14 -16.16 7.50 -3.91
CA GLU A 14 -16.30 7.69 -5.35
C GLU A 14 -14.99 8.09 -6.04
N ASP A 15 -13.99 8.58 -5.29
CA ASP A 15 -12.66 8.92 -5.81
C ASP A 15 -11.76 7.69 -5.98
N MET A 16 -12.20 6.52 -5.51
CA MET A 16 -11.44 5.29 -5.61
C MET A 16 -11.45 4.74 -7.04
N LEU A 17 -10.31 4.21 -7.47
CA LEU A 17 -10.15 3.65 -8.80
C LEU A 17 -10.21 2.12 -8.78
N VAL A 18 -10.84 1.53 -9.80
CA VAL A 18 -10.75 0.10 -10.10
C VAL A 18 -9.79 -0.08 -11.27
N LEU A 19 -8.85 -1.01 -11.10
CA LEU A 19 -7.81 -1.29 -12.09
C LEU A 19 -7.84 -2.78 -12.46
N THR A 20 -7.43 -3.08 -13.68
CA THR A 20 -7.03 -4.43 -14.09
C THR A 20 -5.73 -4.85 -13.42
N ASP A 21 -5.36 -6.13 -13.58
CA ASP A 21 -4.13 -6.70 -13.05
C ASP A 21 -2.86 -6.14 -13.74
N ASP A 22 -2.95 -5.64 -14.97
CA ASP A 22 -1.90 -4.89 -15.66
C ASP A 22 -1.89 -3.39 -15.36
N GLY A 23 -2.79 -2.90 -14.51
CA GLY A 23 -2.79 -1.52 -14.01
C GLY A 23 -3.52 -0.51 -14.88
N LYS A 24 -4.33 -0.98 -15.84
CA LYS A 24 -5.23 -0.12 -16.60
C LYS A 24 -6.44 0.26 -15.73
N VAL A 25 -6.76 1.54 -15.66
CA VAL A 25 -7.96 2.03 -14.97
C VAL A 25 -9.20 1.61 -15.78
N ILE A 26 -10.17 0.99 -15.10
CA ILE A 26 -11.46 0.60 -15.67
C ILE A 26 -12.64 1.34 -15.03
N GLU A 27 -12.47 1.85 -13.80
CA GLU A 27 -13.43 2.75 -13.14
C GLU A 27 -12.69 3.82 -12.34
N GLY A 28 -13.26 5.04 -12.29
CA GLY A 28 -12.69 6.22 -11.64
C GLY A 28 -12.07 7.22 -12.62
N GLU A 29 -12.04 8.50 -12.24
CA GLU A 29 -11.58 9.61 -13.12
C GLU A 29 -10.19 10.14 -12.77
N HIS A 30 -9.66 9.77 -11.61
CA HIS A 30 -8.40 10.30 -11.09
C HIS A 30 -7.18 9.58 -11.66
N THR A 31 -5.99 10.10 -11.36
CA THR A 31 -4.74 9.38 -11.58
C THR A 31 -4.49 8.40 -10.41
N PRO A 32 -4.19 7.11 -10.66
CA PRO A 32 -3.91 6.16 -9.58
C PRO A 32 -2.62 6.51 -8.82
N SER A 33 -2.50 6.03 -7.58
CA SER A 33 -1.29 6.23 -6.75
C SER A 33 -0.01 5.79 -7.49
N VAL A 34 1.10 6.50 -7.26
CA VAL A 34 2.43 6.11 -7.78
C VAL A 34 2.87 4.73 -7.29
N ASP A 35 2.34 4.26 -6.15
CA ASP A 35 2.62 2.94 -5.58
C ASP A 35 1.88 1.79 -6.28
N THR A 36 1.05 2.08 -7.29
CA THR A 36 0.21 1.08 -7.97
C THR A 36 1.01 -0.11 -8.49
N ALA A 37 2.19 0.15 -9.08
CA ALA A 37 3.03 -0.92 -9.60
C ALA A 37 3.48 -1.91 -8.52
N ALA A 38 3.82 -1.41 -7.32
CA ALA A 38 4.22 -2.25 -6.19
C ALA A 38 3.05 -3.10 -5.67
N HIS A 39 1.86 -2.49 -5.55
CA HIS A 39 0.64 -3.22 -5.16
C HIS A 39 0.32 -4.36 -6.13
N LEU A 40 0.31 -4.07 -7.44
CA LEU A 40 0.01 -5.08 -8.48
C LEU A 40 1.06 -6.20 -8.51
N TYR A 41 2.34 -5.87 -8.33
CA TYR A 41 3.39 -6.87 -8.21
C TYR A 41 3.11 -7.83 -7.06
N ILE A 42 2.80 -7.31 -5.86
CA ILE A 42 2.49 -8.13 -4.69
C ILE A 42 1.27 -9.00 -4.94
N TYR A 43 0.16 -8.44 -5.44
CA TYR A 43 -1.05 -9.22 -5.73
C TYR A 43 -0.80 -10.35 -6.73
N LYS A 44 0.03 -10.13 -7.75
CA LYS A 44 0.41 -11.17 -8.73
C LYS A 44 1.25 -12.29 -8.13
N GLN A 45 2.19 -11.95 -7.25
CA GLN A 45 3.11 -12.92 -6.66
C GLN A 45 2.54 -13.63 -5.43
N ARG A 46 1.54 -13.03 -4.77
CA ARG A 46 0.99 -13.47 -3.48
C ARG A 46 -0.54 -13.47 -3.51
N PRO A 47 -1.18 -14.48 -4.13
CA PRO A 47 -2.64 -14.52 -4.31
C PRO A 47 -3.45 -14.54 -3.00
N GLU A 48 -2.82 -14.90 -1.88
CA GLU A 48 -3.42 -14.86 -0.55
C GLU A 48 -3.58 -13.45 0.01
N ILE A 49 -2.82 -12.47 -0.50
CA ILE A 49 -2.91 -11.07 -0.07
C ILE A 49 -4.10 -10.40 -0.73
N ARG A 50 -5.00 -9.85 0.10
CA ARG A 50 -6.25 -9.19 -0.36
C ARG A 50 -6.33 -7.69 -0.04
N GLY A 51 -5.34 -7.15 0.67
CA GLY A 51 -5.28 -5.76 1.06
C GLY A 51 -3.84 -5.33 1.33
N ILE A 52 -3.50 -4.11 0.92
CA ILE A 52 -2.17 -3.53 1.12
C ILE A 52 -2.37 -2.09 1.59
N VAL A 53 -1.64 -1.71 2.64
CA VAL A 53 -1.55 -0.33 3.12
C VAL A 53 -0.09 0.09 3.07
N HIS A 54 0.19 1.16 2.33
CA HIS A 54 1.50 1.80 2.29
C HIS A 54 1.51 3.03 3.20
N THR A 55 2.54 3.20 4.02
CA THR A 55 2.67 4.33 4.94
C THR A 55 4.11 4.83 4.99
N HIS A 56 4.28 6.12 5.32
CA HIS A 56 5.56 6.71 5.72
C HIS A 56 5.55 6.95 7.23
N SER A 57 5.34 5.89 8.01
CA SER A 57 5.30 6.00 9.47
C SER A 57 6.70 6.26 10.02
N ASN A 58 6.83 7.28 10.89
CA ASN A 58 8.13 7.80 11.33
C ASN A 58 9.13 6.71 11.79
N TYR A 59 8.69 5.79 12.64
CA TYR A 59 9.57 4.76 13.21
C TYR A 59 9.96 3.71 12.18
N ALA A 60 9.01 3.13 11.44
CA ALA A 60 9.33 2.13 10.42
C ALA A 60 10.21 2.71 9.30
N THR A 61 9.93 3.95 8.88
CA THR A 61 10.75 4.66 7.88
C THR A 61 12.17 4.92 8.40
N SER A 62 12.37 5.20 9.69
CA SER A 62 13.71 5.38 10.26
C SER A 62 14.55 4.09 10.19
N PHE A 63 13.97 2.94 10.54
CA PHE A 63 14.64 1.64 10.42
C PHE A 63 15.00 1.33 8.95
N ALA A 64 14.06 1.55 8.03
CA ALA A 64 14.27 1.34 6.61
C ALA A 64 15.38 2.24 6.04
N ALA A 65 15.41 3.53 6.43
CA ALA A 65 16.43 4.47 5.98
C ALA A 65 17.84 4.11 6.49
N LEU A 66 17.94 3.49 7.66
CA LEU A 66 19.20 2.98 8.23
C LEU A 66 19.58 1.60 7.68
N GLY A 67 18.72 0.96 6.87
CA GLY A 67 18.92 -0.42 6.41
C GLY A 67 18.89 -1.45 7.54
N GLN A 68 18.16 -1.14 8.62
CA GLN A 68 18.08 -1.99 9.81
C GLN A 68 16.77 -2.80 9.82
N GLU A 69 16.89 -4.06 10.22
CA GLU A 69 15.72 -4.91 10.47
C GLU A 69 14.99 -4.51 11.76
N ILE A 70 13.70 -4.86 11.85
CA ILE A 70 12.93 -4.70 13.07
C ILE A 70 13.24 -5.89 13.98
N PRO A 71 13.83 -5.70 15.17
CA PRO A 71 14.16 -6.82 16.05
C PRO A 71 12.91 -7.40 16.73
N PRO A 72 12.86 -8.71 17.03
CA PRO A 72 11.72 -9.40 17.65
C PRO A 72 11.66 -9.15 19.18
N ILE A 73 11.57 -7.88 19.59
CA ILE A 73 11.62 -7.47 21.00
C ILE A 73 10.24 -7.28 21.63
N VAL A 74 9.18 -7.30 20.82
CA VAL A 74 7.79 -7.24 21.27
C VAL A 74 7.03 -8.43 20.72
N THR A 75 6.11 -8.97 21.53
CA THR A 75 5.29 -10.15 21.19
C THR A 75 4.60 -10.01 19.84
N SER A 76 4.10 -8.82 19.51
CA SER A 76 3.43 -8.56 18.21
C SER A 76 4.32 -8.69 16.97
N VAL A 77 5.65 -8.64 17.11
CA VAL A 77 6.61 -8.85 16.01
C VAL A 77 7.10 -10.30 15.98
N SER A 78 6.97 -11.02 17.10
CA SER A 78 7.46 -12.40 17.26
C SER A 78 6.38 -13.46 17.06
N ASP A 79 5.11 -13.10 17.22
CA ASP A 79 3.99 -14.03 17.13
C ASP A 79 3.57 -14.26 15.66
N MET A 80 3.53 -15.53 15.27
CA MET A 80 3.05 -16.01 13.97
C MET A 80 1.81 -16.87 14.21
N PHE A 81 0.62 -16.26 14.12
CA PHE A 81 -0.67 -16.97 14.19
C PHE A 81 -1.11 -17.49 12.82
#